data_AF-A0A7V8IZC8-F1
#
_entry.id   AF-A0A7V8IZC8-F1
#
_cell.length_a   1.000
_cell.length_b   1.000
_cell.length_c   1.000
_cell.angle_alpha   90.00
_cell.angle_beta   90.00
_cell.angle_gamma   90.00
#
_symmetry.space_group_name_H-M   'P 1'
#
loop_
_entity.id
_entity.type
_entity.pdbx_description
1 polymer ?
#
loop_
_entity_poly.entity_id
_entity_poly.type
_entity_poly.pdbx_seq_one_letter_code
_entity_poly.pdbx_strand_id
1 'polypeptide(L)'
;MEFYEKHKDQRDRFEILAFHDARAKSFEELDEKLKPIIRDKWGGKSLPFPILLDASGDTIRKLGIHSFPTVILINPEGKLVKGGGEAMLEEELKKPAGE
;
A
#
# COMPACT_ATOMS: atom_id res chain seq x y z
N MET A 1 -8.68 2.43 -4.05
CA MET A 1 -7.92 3.53 -3.42
C MET A 1 -7.97 4.72 -4.36
N GLU A 2 -8.82 5.69 -4.05
CA GLU A 2 -8.92 6.94 -4.83
C GLU A 2 -7.70 7.84 -4.61
N PHE A 3 -7.00 7.68 -3.48
CA PHE A 3 -5.83 8.47 -3.10
C PHE A 3 -4.74 8.50 -4.18
N TYR A 4 -4.33 7.33 -4.67
CA TYR A 4 -3.23 7.22 -5.64
C TYR A 4 -3.52 7.90 -6.99
N GLU A 5 -4.80 7.93 -7.39
CA GLU A 5 -5.25 8.62 -8.59
C GLU A 5 -5.43 10.12 -8.35
N LYS A 6 -5.99 10.50 -7.19
CA LYS A 6 -6.17 11.89 -6.77
C LYS A 6 -4.84 12.65 -6.67
N HIS A 7 -3.78 11.97 -6.23
CA HIS A 7 -2.45 12.56 -6.04
C HIS A 7 -1.47 12.18 -7.17
N LYS A 8 -1.97 11.86 -8.37
CA LYS A 8 -1.14 11.45 -9.52
C LYS A 8 -0.01 12.43 -9.87
N ASP A 9 -0.24 13.73 -9.65
CA ASP A 9 0.72 14.80 -9.98
C ASP A 9 1.79 15.00 -8.88
N GLN A 10 1.76 14.18 -7.82
CA GLN A 10 2.70 14.21 -6.70
C GLN A 10 3.38 12.85 -6.48
N ARG A 11 3.33 11.95 -7.48
CA ARG A 11 3.90 10.58 -7.40
C ARG A 11 5.42 10.56 -7.27
N ASP A 12 6.09 11.69 -7.48
CA ASP A 12 7.51 11.88 -7.17
C ASP A 12 7.78 12.02 -5.66
N ARG A 13 6.74 12.27 -4.86
CA ARG A 13 6.86 12.54 -3.41
C ARG A 13 6.40 11.39 -2.52
N PHE A 14 5.63 10.44 -3.06
CA PHE A 14 5.15 9.29 -2.31
C PHE A 14 4.93 8.09 -3.23
N GLU A 15 4.91 6.90 -2.63
CA GLU A 15 4.51 5.66 -3.29
C GLU A 15 3.56 4.88 -2.38
N ILE A 16 2.62 4.14 -2.97
CA ILE A 16 1.77 3.19 -2.26
C ILE A 16 2.22 1.78 -2.61
N LEU A 17 2.62 1.03 -1.59
CA LEU A 17 2.97 -0.38 -1.74
C LEU A 17 1.91 -1.23 -1.02
N ALA A 18 1.26 -2.14 -1.75
CA ALA A 18 0.40 -3.13 -1.13
C ALA A 18 1.25 -4.33 -0.70
N PHE A 19 1.06 -4.84 0.52
CA PHE A 19 1.68 -6.08 0.97
C PHE A 19 0.63 -7.19 1.04
N HIS A 20 0.92 -8.31 0.38
CA HIS A 20 0.15 -9.54 0.57
C HIS A 20 0.95 -10.51 1.43
N ASP A 21 0.27 -11.11 2.42
CA ASP A 21 0.89 -12.03 3.37
C ASP A 21 1.08 -13.44 2.80
N ALA A 22 1.50 -14.34 3.67
CA ALA A 22 1.79 -15.75 3.40
C ALA A 22 0.60 -16.58 2.89
N ARG A 23 -0.61 -16.00 2.74
CA ARG A 23 -1.77 -16.67 2.12
C ARG A 23 -1.61 -16.88 0.62
N ALA A 24 -0.66 -16.22 -0.04
CA ALA A 24 -0.23 -16.56 -1.40
C ALA A 24 1.28 -16.86 -1.37
N LYS A 25 1.74 -17.82 -2.18
CA LYS A 25 3.16 -18.24 -2.24
C LYS A 25 3.85 -17.83 -3.53
N SER A 26 3.08 -17.48 -4.55
CA SER A 26 3.58 -16.97 -5.83
C SER A 26 2.69 -15.84 -6.34
N PHE A 27 3.18 -15.08 -7.32
CA PHE A 27 2.36 -14.09 -8.01
C PHE A 27 1.24 -14.74 -8.83
N GLU A 28 1.45 -15.94 -9.38
CA GLU A 28 0.40 -16.67 -10.10
C GLU A 28 -0.77 -17.04 -9.18
N GLU A 29 -0.50 -17.56 -7.97
CA GLU A 29 -1.53 -17.80 -6.97
C GLU A 29 -2.22 -16.52 -6.51
N LEU A 30 -1.45 -15.44 -6.35
CA LEU A 30 -1.97 -14.14 -5.95
C LEU A 30 -2.90 -13.57 -7.03
N ASP A 31 -2.52 -13.66 -8.30
CA ASP A 31 -3.30 -13.18 -9.44
C ASP A 31 -4.66 -13.86 -9.50
N GLU A 32 -4.70 -15.20 -9.34
CA GLU A 32 -5.97 -15.94 -9.26
C GLU A 32 -6.85 -15.46 -8.09
N LYS A 33 -6.26 -15.18 -6.93
CA LYS A 33 -6.98 -14.64 -5.76
C LYS A 33 -7.46 -13.21 -5.96
N LEU A 34 -6.72 -12.40 -6.72
CA LEU A 34 -7.05 -11.01 -6.98
C LEU A 34 -8.13 -10.84 -8.06
N LYS A 35 -8.29 -11.77 -9.00
CA LYS A 35 -9.34 -11.71 -10.04
C LYS A 35 -10.72 -11.27 -9.54
N PRO A 36 -11.34 -11.90 -8.52
CA PRO A 36 -12.65 -11.47 -8.04
C PRO A 36 -12.61 -10.06 -7.42
N ILE A 37 -11.54 -9.71 -6.69
CA ILE A 37 -11.38 -8.39 -6.07
C ILE A 37 -11.24 -7.31 -7.14
N ILE A 38 -10.41 -7.54 -8.16
CA ILE A 38 -10.20 -6.62 -9.27
C ILE A 38 -11.51 -6.39 -10.03
N ARG A 39 -12.25 -7.47 -10.34
CA ARG A 39 -13.56 -7.36 -10.98
C ARG A 39 -14.56 -6.57 -10.14
N ASP A 40 -14.73 -6.95 -8.87
CA ASP A 40 -15.85 -6.47 -8.05
C ASP A 40 -15.57 -5.11 -7.38
N LYS A 41 -14.30 -4.80 -7.10
CA LYS A 41 -13.89 -3.60 -6.34
C LYS A 41 -13.12 -2.57 -7.17
N TRP A 42 -12.48 -3.00 -8.26
CA TRP A 42 -11.75 -2.12 -9.19
C TRP A 42 -12.39 -2.04 -10.59
N GLY A 43 -13.57 -2.64 -10.78
CA GLY A 43 -14.29 -2.58 -12.06
C GLY A 43 -13.51 -3.21 -13.21
N GLY A 44 -12.69 -4.22 -12.92
CA GLY A 44 -11.83 -4.89 -13.90
C GLY A 44 -10.56 -4.11 -14.27
N LYS A 45 -10.31 -2.93 -13.69
CA LYS A 45 -9.07 -2.18 -13.92
C LYS A 45 -7.93 -2.79 -13.11
N SER A 46 -6.73 -2.79 -13.69
CA SER A 46 -5.52 -3.17 -12.97
C SER A 46 -5.32 -2.31 -11.72
N LEU A 47 -4.74 -2.90 -10.69
CA LEU A 47 -4.36 -2.16 -9.48
C LEU A 47 -3.30 -1.12 -9.86
N PRO A 48 -3.46 0.15 -9.45
CA PRO A 48 -2.57 1.22 -9.91
C PRO A 48 -1.25 1.28 -9.13
N PHE A 49 -1.04 0.38 -8.18
CA PHE A 49 0.12 0.32 -7.29
C PHE A 49 0.73 -1.10 -7.29
N PRO A 50 2.04 -1.23 -7.03
CA PRO A 50 2.68 -2.53 -6.94
C PRO A 50 2.23 -3.30 -5.69
N ILE A 51 2.32 -4.63 -5.78
CA ILE A 51 2.09 -5.54 -4.67
C ILE A 51 3.39 -6.27 -4.35
N LEU A 52 3.81 -6.19 -3.10
CA LEU A 52 4.90 -6.96 -2.53
C LEU A 52 4.33 -8.24 -1.91
N LEU A 53 4.84 -9.37 -2.36
CA LEU A 53 4.46 -10.68 -1.86
C LEU A 53 5.41 -11.13 -0.75
N ASP A 54 4.90 -11.20 0.48
CA ASP A 54 5.61 -11.80 1.59
C ASP A 54 5.13 -13.23 1.83
N ALA A 55 5.71 -14.17 1.10
CA ALA A 55 5.39 -15.58 1.22
C ALA A 55 5.72 -16.17 2.61
N SER A 56 6.55 -15.49 3.41
CA SER A 56 6.92 -15.90 4.78
C SER A 56 5.94 -15.40 5.86
N GLY A 57 5.31 -14.23 5.62
CA GLY A 57 4.50 -13.53 6.61
C GLY A 57 5.32 -12.78 7.67
N ASP A 58 6.63 -12.71 7.52
CA ASP A 58 7.55 -12.06 8.46
C ASP A 58 7.36 -10.55 8.55
N THR A 59 6.97 -9.91 7.45
CA THR A 59 6.78 -8.47 7.35
C THR A 59 5.61 -8.03 8.22
N ILE A 60 4.46 -8.70 8.09
CA ILE A 60 3.26 -8.44 8.91
C ILE A 60 3.57 -8.58 10.40
N ARG A 61 4.33 -9.62 10.77
CA ARG A 61 4.76 -9.87 12.15
C ARG A 61 5.73 -8.81 12.67
N LYS A 62 6.77 -8.46 11.89
CA LYS A 62 7.78 -7.45 12.26
C LYS A 62 7.18 -6.05 12.39
N LEU A 63 6.16 -5.74 11.59
CA LEU A 63 5.43 -4.48 11.65
C LEU A 63 4.35 -4.47 12.75
N GLY A 64 4.12 -5.59 13.45
CA GLY A 64 3.11 -5.68 14.51
C GLY A 64 1.67 -5.55 14.00
N ILE A 65 1.40 -5.98 12.76
CA ILE A 65 0.07 -5.89 12.16
C ILE A 65 -0.77 -7.09 12.60
N HIS A 66 -1.93 -6.81 13.22
CA HIS A 66 -2.82 -7.84 13.79
C HIS A 66 -4.15 -8.00 13.06
N SER A 67 -4.48 -7.10 12.15
CA SER A 67 -5.74 -7.11 11.40
C SER A 67 -5.58 -6.50 10.01
N PHE A 68 -6.48 -6.87 9.10
CA PHE A 68 -6.52 -6.32 7.74
C PHE A 68 -7.87 -5.64 7.47
N PRO A 69 -7.89 -4.57 6.65
CA PRO A 69 -6.73 -3.84 6.13
C PRO A 69 -6.03 -3.02 7.22
N THR A 70 -4.71 -2.85 7.10
CA THR A 70 -3.92 -1.91 7.91
C THR A 70 -3.10 -1.04 6.97
N VAL A 71 -3.16 0.27 7.16
CA VAL A 71 -2.32 1.24 6.46
C VAL A 71 -1.31 1.79 7.46
N ILE A 72 -0.05 1.85 7.03
CA ILE A 72 1.05 2.46 7.78
C ILE A 72 1.72 3.49 6.88
N LEU A 73 2.34 4.50 7.51
CA LEU A 73 3.15 5.48 6.81
C LEU A 73 4.62 5.29 7.20
N ILE A 74 5.48 5.21 6.19
CA ILE A 74 6.92 5.17 6.32
C ILE A 74 7.46 6.47 5.75
N ASN A 75 8.32 7.16 6.50
CA ASN A 75 8.92 8.41 6.06
C ASN A 75 10.13 8.17 5.13
N PRO A 76 10.70 9.22 4.49
CA PRO A 76 11.84 9.06 3.58
C PRO A 76 13.10 8.44 4.22
N GLU A 77 13.27 8.55 5.54
CA GLU A 77 14.36 7.90 6.28
C GLU A 77 14.10 6.41 6.58
N GLY A 78 12.98 5.85 6.10
CA GLY A 78 12.60 4.46 6.30
C GLY A 78 12.01 4.15 7.69
N LYS A 79 11.53 5.16 8.42
CA LYS A 79 10.96 5.00 9.76
C LYS A 79 9.43 5.01 9.73
N LEU A 80 8.82 4.16 10.56
CA LEU A 80 7.38 4.17 10.79
C LEU A 80 6.96 5.47 11.46
N VAL A 81 5.97 6.14 10.88
CA VAL A 81 5.35 7.33 11.44
C VAL A 81 4.26 6.90 12.41
N LYS A 82 4.39 7.27 13.68
CA LYS A 82 3.42 6.90 14.73
C LYS A 82 2.05 7.49 14.44
N GLY A 83 1.03 6.63 14.31
CA GLY A 83 -0.33 7.05 13.94
C GLY A 83 -0.45 7.56 12.50
N GLY A 84 0.57 7.34 11.67
CA GLY A 84 0.57 7.77 10.28
C GLY A 84 -0.29 6.88 9.38
N GLY A 85 -0.87 7.50 8.35
CA GLY A 85 -1.71 6.87 7.34
C GLY A 85 -2.05 7.88 6.24
N GLU A 86 -3.04 7.57 5.40
CA GLU A 86 -3.39 8.40 4.23
C GLU A 86 -3.69 9.86 4.58
N ALA A 87 -4.43 10.12 5.66
CA ALA A 87 -4.77 11.50 6.07
C ALA A 87 -3.53 12.31 6.45
N MET A 88 -2.57 11.70 7.15
CA MET A 88 -1.32 12.38 7.51
C MET A 88 -0.45 12.61 6.27
N LEU A 89 -0.37 11.62 5.37
CA LEU A 89 0.30 11.80 4.08
C LEU A 89 -0.33 12.94 3.27
N GLU A 90 -1.66 13.06 3.26
CA GLU A 90 -2.35 14.16 2.58
C GLU A 90 -1.94 15.53 3.11
N GLU A 91 -1.81 15.69 4.43
CA GLU A 91 -1.32 16.94 5.03
C GLU A 91 0.15 17.21 4.69
N GLU A 92 1.01 16.18 4.68
CA GLU A 92 2.42 16.32 4.27
C GLU A 92 2.54 16.73 2.79
N LEU A 93 1.69 16.18 1.92
CA LEU A 93 1.69 16.51 0.49
C LEU A 93 1.25 17.96 0.21
N LYS A 94 0.53 18.62 1.12
CA LYS A 94 0.21 20.06 0.99
C LYS A 94 1.41 20.97 1.25
N LYS A 95 2.44 20.49 1.96
CA LYS A 95 3.64 21.27 2.25
C LYS A 95 4.53 21.37 1.00
N PRO A 96 5.35 22.43 0.86
CA PRO A 96 6.36 22.51 -0.18
C PRO A 96 7.34 21.33 -0.08
N ALA A 97 7.91 20.91 -1.21
CA ALA A 97 8.98 19.91 -1.18
C ALA A 97 10.25 20.53 -0.57
N GLY A 98 10.76 19.99 0.55
CA GLY A 98 12.08 20.31 1.10
C GLY A 98 12.13 21.17 2.37
N GLU A 99 11.08 21.19 3.21
CA GLU A 99 11.15 21.70 4.59
C GLU A 99 11.55 20.61 5.60
#